data_AF-A0A0P1L4Z2-F1
#
_entry.id   AF-A0A0P1L4Z2-F1
#
_cell.length_a   1.000
_cell.length_b   1.000
_cell.length_c   1.000
_cell.angle_alpha   90.00
_cell.angle_beta   90.00
_cell.angle_gamma   90.00
#
_symmetry.space_group_name_H-M   'P 1'
#
loop_
_entity.id
_entity.type
_entity.pdbx_description
1 polymer ?
#
loop_
_entity_poly.entity_id
_entity_poly.type
_entity_poly.pdbx_seq_one_letter_code
_entity_poly.pdbx_strand_id
1 'polypeptide(L)'
;MGSGSHFTPIESCSPSKQNYKHVDVEDLKWQTVGRGKSADESKHAITLLNPSHLLKKGIDTTVETQTLYFADLISGNCGFVQLLYSNVLDNLYKSVQLNLKLFSCQNEGKKSDLWETFKIEHISRFTEYCVESENFLYELTPADSNNEGFGKLVLASKNLKSHSGKSFDIALNASFKSGFKAHPDGSSIYTDKHNKSRKIMRHVFVPKSTFSGSFKTEQGSPPAQCEFDAVPGLFIEAVQGLSPNKAASRWNFACFLSRELGFVGMEFTTTADYGKTTVTVTGLGSNEGVSAVYASSDPDPESHFAHLSTIKDNDSNWDYPSAIKIPVEDSFHYLELDSLRLVNRYDILSELPGVVRKIVQSIAGIKPYLYQYCQRASFRGQEGVAIVESTFITTHD
;
A
#
# COMPACT_ATOMS: atom_id res chain seq x y z
N MET A 1 11.76 -7.85 36.03
CA MET A 1 11.61 -8.18 34.60
C MET A 1 11.30 -6.88 33.87
N GLY A 2 12.29 -6.24 33.25
CA GLY A 2 12.13 -4.91 32.67
C GLY A 2 11.37 -4.98 31.35
N SER A 3 10.25 -4.25 31.23
CA SER A 3 9.37 -4.24 30.06
C SER A 3 10.14 -3.92 28.77
N GLY A 4 10.11 -4.82 27.79
CA GLY A 4 10.63 -4.60 26.44
C GLY A 4 9.84 -3.54 25.67
N SER A 5 10.24 -3.26 24.43
CA SER A 5 9.40 -2.50 23.49
C SER A 5 8.05 -3.21 23.34
N HIS A 6 6.98 -2.44 23.11
CA HIS A 6 5.62 -2.95 23.09
C HIS A 6 4.96 -2.69 21.75
N PHE A 7 4.27 -3.68 21.21
CA PHE A 7 3.47 -3.58 20.02
C PHE A 7 1.99 -3.74 20.36
N THR A 8 1.15 -2.84 19.85
CA THR A 8 -0.30 -2.93 19.97
C THR A 8 -0.87 -3.03 18.56
N PRO A 9 -1.36 -4.22 18.15
CA PRO A 9 -2.00 -4.37 16.85
C PRO A 9 -3.32 -3.59 16.80
N ILE A 10 -3.84 -3.42 15.59
CA ILE A 10 -5.26 -3.14 15.37
C ILE A 10 -6.15 -4.15 16.11
N GLU A 11 -7.40 -3.78 16.36
CA GLU A 11 -8.36 -4.71 16.97
C GLU A 11 -8.79 -5.80 16.00
N SER A 12 -8.92 -7.03 16.51
CA SER A 12 -9.43 -8.15 15.71
C SER A 12 -10.85 -7.86 15.21
N CYS A 13 -11.12 -8.28 13.98
CA CYS A 13 -12.40 -8.14 13.29
C CYS A 13 -12.79 -9.49 12.66
N SER A 14 -14.05 -9.88 12.83
CA SER A 14 -14.62 -11.13 12.33
C SER A 14 -16.14 -10.99 12.15
N PRO A 15 -16.86 -11.99 11.62
CA PRO A 15 -18.31 -11.91 11.47
C PRO A 15 -19.05 -11.74 12.80
N SER A 16 -18.48 -12.22 13.91
CA SER A 16 -19.05 -12.06 15.26
C SER A 16 -18.66 -10.74 15.93
N LYS A 17 -17.65 -10.04 15.42
CA LYS A 17 -17.15 -8.77 15.98
C LYS A 17 -16.68 -7.84 14.88
N GLN A 18 -17.56 -6.96 14.42
CA GLN A 18 -17.30 -6.00 13.36
C GLN A 18 -16.53 -4.76 13.86
N ASN A 19 -15.24 -4.94 14.13
CA ASN A 19 -14.33 -3.89 14.58
C ASN A 19 -13.69 -3.15 13.40
N TYR A 20 -14.52 -2.58 12.53
CA TYR A 20 -14.06 -1.70 11.45
C TYR A 20 -15.01 -0.51 11.26
N LYS A 21 -14.57 0.49 10.50
CA LYS A 21 -15.42 1.59 10.04
C LYS A 21 -15.37 1.66 8.53
N HIS A 22 -16.50 2.01 7.91
CA HIS A 22 -16.53 2.50 6.55
C HIS A 22 -15.78 3.83 6.47
N VAL A 23 -15.18 4.09 5.31
CA VAL A 23 -14.38 5.30 5.10
C VAL A 23 -15.05 6.22 4.10
N ASP A 24 -14.78 7.50 4.25
CA ASP A 24 -15.09 8.54 3.28
C ASP A 24 -13.79 9.19 2.77
N VAL A 25 -13.91 10.30 2.03
CA VAL A 25 -12.73 10.99 1.48
C VAL A 25 -11.86 11.61 2.59
N GLU A 26 -12.42 11.98 3.75
CA GLU A 26 -11.66 12.59 4.84
C GLU A 26 -10.67 11.61 5.47
N ASP A 27 -10.99 10.32 5.41
CA ASP A 27 -10.13 9.24 5.88
C ASP A 27 -8.92 8.95 4.97
N LEU A 28 -8.99 9.39 3.71
CA LEU A 28 -7.97 9.19 2.67
C LEU A 28 -6.97 10.35 2.57
N LYS A 29 -7.11 11.37 3.41
CA LYS A 29 -6.25 12.55 3.39
C LYS A 29 -4.81 12.25 3.83
N TRP A 30 -3.88 13.12 3.44
CA TRP A 30 -2.52 13.10 3.94
C TRP A 30 -2.48 13.34 5.46
N GLN A 31 -1.94 12.40 6.22
CA GLN A 31 -1.83 12.42 7.68
C GLN A 31 -0.59 13.19 8.17
N THR A 32 0.45 13.28 7.32
CA THR A 32 1.71 13.95 7.65
C THR A 32 1.73 15.44 7.32
N VAL A 33 0.74 15.95 6.58
CA VAL A 33 0.59 17.37 6.27
C VAL A 33 -0.17 18.03 7.42
N GLY A 34 0.53 18.80 8.26
CA GLY A 34 -0.04 19.34 9.50
C GLY A 34 -1.19 20.31 9.28
N ARG A 35 -2.23 20.23 10.14
CA ARG A 35 -3.16 21.34 10.36
C ARG A 35 -2.36 22.56 10.80
N GLY A 36 -2.49 23.67 10.07
CA GLY A 36 -2.20 24.98 10.64
C GLY A 36 -2.98 25.13 11.95
N LYS A 37 -2.37 25.71 12.99
CA LYS A 37 -3.01 25.90 14.30
C LYS A 37 -4.31 26.69 14.13
N SER A 38 -5.46 26.01 14.12
CA SER A 38 -6.72 26.62 14.53
C SER A 38 -6.68 26.69 16.05
N ALA A 39 -6.70 27.90 16.59
CA ALA A 39 -7.01 28.10 18.00
C ALA A 39 -8.45 27.63 18.22
N ASP A 40 -8.71 27.06 19.39
CA ASP A 40 -10.05 26.70 19.89
C ASP A 40 -10.54 25.27 19.56
N GLU A 41 -9.98 24.26 20.24
CA GLU A 41 -10.76 23.07 20.58
C GLU A 41 -10.52 22.69 22.05
N SER A 42 -11.64 22.46 22.73
CA SER A 42 -11.85 22.43 24.16
C SER A 42 -11.29 21.18 24.84
N LYS A 43 -10.78 21.39 26.05
CA LYS A 43 -10.37 20.33 26.99
C LYS A 43 -11.64 19.58 27.43
N HIS A 44 -11.78 18.34 26.99
CA HIS A 44 -12.56 17.22 27.59
C HIS A 44 -13.26 16.34 26.54
N ALA A 45 -12.48 15.78 25.61
CA ALA A 45 -12.90 14.61 24.84
C ALA A 45 -11.83 13.51 25.00
N ILE A 46 -12.29 12.28 25.22
CA ILE A 46 -11.47 11.07 25.26
C ILE A 46 -10.58 11.08 24.01
N THR A 47 -9.27 10.97 24.22
CA THR A 47 -8.22 11.17 23.21
C THR A 47 -8.29 10.08 22.14
N LEU A 48 -9.18 10.25 21.16
CA LEU A 48 -9.18 9.52 19.91
C LEU A 48 -7.81 9.75 19.26
N LEU A 49 -7.09 8.65 19.02
CA LEU A 49 -5.74 8.62 18.49
C LEU A 49 -5.72 9.18 17.06
N ASN A 50 -5.62 10.50 16.91
CA ASN A 50 -5.38 11.12 15.62
C ASN A 50 -3.93 10.80 15.20
N PRO A 51 -3.69 10.14 14.04
CA PRO A 51 -2.35 9.80 13.56
C PRO A 51 -1.37 10.98 13.61
N SER A 52 -1.84 12.17 13.24
CA SER A 52 -1.06 13.42 13.25
C SER A 52 -0.50 13.81 14.62
N HIS A 53 -1.14 13.43 15.74
CA HIS A 53 -0.64 13.68 17.09
C HIS A 53 0.40 12.66 17.55
N LEU A 54 0.42 11.46 16.95
CA LEU A 54 1.42 10.42 17.21
C LEU A 54 2.68 10.64 16.35
N LEU A 55 2.54 11.31 15.21
CA LEU A 55 3.64 11.81 14.39
C LEU A 55 4.32 13.03 15.05
N LYS A 56 5.01 12.85 16.18
CA LYS A 56 5.82 13.93 16.78
C LYS A 56 7.05 14.26 15.90
N LYS A 57 7.44 15.54 15.88
CA LYS A 57 8.73 15.98 15.34
C LYS A 57 9.88 15.33 16.12
N GLY A 58 10.63 14.45 15.46
CA GLY A 58 11.89 13.91 15.96
C GLY A 58 12.45 12.80 15.07
N ILE A 59 13.78 12.80 14.89
CA ILE A 59 14.78 11.78 14.45
C ILE A 59 14.38 10.66 13.47
N ASP A 60 13.19 10.07 13.55
CA ASP A 60 12.80 8.88 12.79
C ASP A 60 12.25 9.19 11.39
N THR A 61 12.32 8.18 10.52
CA THR A 61 11.81 8.25 9.15
C THR A 61 10.30 8.05 9.14
N THR A 62 9.57 8.93 8.45
CA THR A 62 8.15 8.77 8.15
C THR A 62 7.98 8.63 6.64
N VAL A 63 7.22 7.62 6.23
CA VAL A 63 6.79 7.42 4.86
C VAL A 63 5.27 7.40 4.85
N GLU A 64 4.66 8.11 3.92
CA GLU A 64 3.24 8.06 3.66
C GLU A 64 3.02 7.81 2.17
N THR A 65 2.11 6.90 1.84
CA THR A 65 1.83 6.49 0.46
C THR A 65 0.35 6.48 0.19
N GLN A 66 0.00 6.92 -1.03
CA GLN A 66 -1.32 6.75 -1.60
C GLN A 66 -1.15 5.95 -2.90
N THR A 67 -1.60 4.69 -2.87
CA THR A 67 -1.33 3.70 -3.93
C THR A 67 -2.63 3.26 -4.57
N LEU A 68 -2.73 3.42 -5.89
CA LEU A 68 -3.83 2.95 -6.71
C LEU A 68 -3.37 1.79 -7.58
N TYR A 69 -3.82 0.58 -7.27
CA TYR A 69 -3.69 -0.59 -8.14
C TYR A 69 -4.84 -0.62 -9.14
N PHE A 70 -4.59 -1.15 -10.33
CA PHE A 70 -5.60 -1.33 -11.38
C PHE A 70 -5.32 -2.57 -12.24
N ALA A 71 -6.39 -3.10 -12.85
CA ALA A 71 -6.30 -4.21 -13.79
C ALA A 71 -7.29 -4.03 -14.94
N ASP A 72 -6.78 -3.85 -16.16
CA ASP A 72 -7.60 -3.93 -17.37
C ASP A 72 -7.89 -5.39 -17.71
N LEU A 73 -9.13 -5.79 -17.48
CA LEU A 73 -9.60 -7.15 -17.73
C LEU A 73 -9.71 -7.49 -19.22
N ILE A 74 -9.64 -6.51 -20.13
CA ILE A 74 -9.67 -6.73 -21.59
C ILE A 74 -8.25 -6.90 -22.11
N SER A 75 -7.40 -5.88 -22.00
CA SER A 75 -6.03 -5.96 -22.51
C SER A 75 -5.11 -6.86 -21.67
N GLY A 76 -5.44 -7.07 -20.39
CA GLY A 76 -4.57 -7.74 -19.44
C GLY A 76 -3.46 -6.85 -18.88
N ASN A 77 -3.41 -5.56 -19.23
CA ASN A 77 -2.50 -4.62 -18.61
C ASN A 77 -2.91 -4.36 -17.16
N CYS A 78 -1.94 -4.40 -16.25
CA CYS A 78 -2.13 -4.21 -14.83
C CYS A 78 -1.04 -3.27 -14.31
N GLY A 79 -1.21 -2.74 -13.13
CA GLY A 79 -0.22 -1.82 -12.60
C GLY A 79 -0.62 -1.18 -11.30
N PHE A 80 0.22 -0.23 -10.89
CA PHE A 80 -0.13 0.71 -9.87
C PHE A 80 0.46 2.09 -10.15
N VAL A 81 -0.18 3.09 -9.56
CA VAL A 81 0.35 4.43 -9.40
C VAL A 81 0.42 4.76 -7.92
N GLN A 82 1.59 5.19 -7.45
CA GLN A 82 1.79 5.52 -6.04
C GLN A 82 2.36 6.92 -5.90
N LEU A 83 1.68 7.78 -5.16
CA LEU A 83 2.27 9.01 -4.65
C LEU A 83 2.86 8.73 -3.27
N LEU A 84 4.13 9.07 -3.08
CA LEU A 84 4.91 8.78 -1.89
C LEU A 84 5.48 10.07 -1.34
N TYR A 85 5.17 10.38 -0.08
CA TYR A 85 5.87 11.37 0.72
C TYR A 85 6.85 10.66 1.65
N SER A 86 8.10 11.09 1.65
CA SER A 86 9.10 10.63 2.60
C SER A 86 9.71 11.80 3.35
N ASN A 87 9.79 11.67 4.67
CA ASN A 87 10.58 12.52 5.55
C ASN A 87 11.59 11.63 6.28
N VAL A 88 12.86 11.75 5.91
CA VAL A 88 13.94 10.88 6.40
C VAL A 88 14.85 11.68 7.34
N LEU A 89 15.19 11.08 8.48
CA LEU A 89 16.17 11.58 9.46
C LEU A 89 15.94 13.04 9.87
N ASP A 90 14.79 13.33 10.49
CA ASP A 90 14.41 14.67 10.99
C ASP A 90 14.53 15.82 9.98
N ASN A 91 13.86 15.68 8.83
CA ASN A 91 13.85 16.67 7.76
C ASN A 91 15.18 16.83 7.00
N LEU A 92 16.16 15.95 7.21
CA LEU A 92 17.38 15.92 6.39
C LEU A 92 17.04 15.73 4.91
N TYR A 93 16.06 14.88 4.63
CA TYR A 93 15.56 14.66 3.28
C TYR A 93 14.04 14.59 3.28
N LYS A 94 13.43 15.47 2.47
CA LYS A 94 12.00 15.43 2.14
C LYS A 94 11.85 15.29 0.65
N SER A 95 10.99 14.37 0.23
CA SER A 95 10.61 14.25 -1.18
C SER A 95 9.18 13.80 -1.32
N VAL A 96 8.53 14.30 -2.37
CA VAL A 96 7.34 13.70 -2.94
C VAL A 96 7.77 13.02 -4.24
N GLN A 97 7.39 11.75 -4.39
CA GLN A 97 7.70 10.94 -5.56
C GLN A 97 6.44 10.29 -6.10
N LEU A 98 6.30 10.27 -7.41
CA LEU A 98 5.33 9.44 -8.11
C LEU A 98 6.04 8.17 -8.58
N ASN A 99 5.47 7.00 -8.32
CA ASN A 99 5.89 5.74 -8.91
C ASN A 99 4.78 5.24 -9.83
N LEU A 100 5.13 4.97 -11.09
CA LEU A 100 4.28 4.32 -12.08
C LEU A 100 4.84 2.95 -12.38
N LYS A 101 4.02 1.93 -12.21
CA LYS A 101 4.37 0.57 -12.60
C LYS A 101 3.31 -0.03 -13.50
N LEU A 102 3.72 -0.60 -14.63
CA LEU A 102 2.90 -1.39 -15.54
C LEU A 102 3.50 -2.78 -15.68
N PHE A 103 2.64 -3.79 -15.73
CA PHE A 103 2.96 -5.19 -15.99
C PHE A 103 1.73 -5.86 -16.62
N SER A 104 1.81 -7.13 -16.99
CA SER A 104 0.68 -7.85 -17.60
C SER A 104 0.24 -9.02 -16.73
N CYS A 105 -1.05 -9.35 -16.75
CA CYS A 105 -1.59 -10.61 -16.21
C CYS A 105 -1.60 -11.77 -17.22
N GLN A 106 -1.12 -11.54 -18.46
CA GLN A 106 -1.07 -12.52 -19.53
C GLN A 106 0.33 -13.13 -19.70
N ASN A 107 0.40 -14.31 -20.31
CA ASN A 107 1.61 -15.14 -20.46
C ASN A 107 2.42 -14.88 -21.73
N GLU A 108 2.13 -13.84 -22.51
CA GLU A 108 2.81 -13.64 -23.79
C GLU A 108 4.19 -12.97 -23.61
N GLY A 109 5.20 -13.48 -24.32
CA GLY A 109 6.63 -13.16 -24.20
C GLY A 109 7.07 -11.72 -24.52
N LYS A 110 6.20 -10.73 -24.37
CA LYS A 110 6.56 -9.32 -24.38
C LYS A 110 6.72 -8.85 -22.94
N LYS A 111 7.96 -8.52 -22.56
CA LYS A 111 8.24 -7.70 -21.38
C LYS A 111 7.59 -6.33 -21.59
N SER A 112 6.35 -6.18 -21.16
CA SER A 112 5.67 -4.88 -21.03
C SER A 112 5.78 -4.36 -19.58
N ASP A 113 6.86 -4.71 -18.90
CA ASP A 113 7.14 -4.23 -17.55
C ASP A 113 7.77 -2.85 -17.64
N LEU A 114 7.04 -1.85 -17.13
CA LEU A 114 7.50 -0.49 -16.98
C LEU A 114 7.54 -0.18 -15.49
N TRP A 115 8.65 0.36 -15.01
CA TRP A 115 8.70 1.01 -13.70
C TRP A 115 9.43 2.33 -13.86
N GLU A 116 8.71 3.43 -13.62
CA GLU A 116 9.26 4.77 -13.65
C GLU A 116 8.97 5.48 -12.32
N THR A 117 10.00 6.15 -11.80
CA THR A 117 9.89 7.02 -10.62
C THR A 117 10.12 8.47 -11.05
N PHE A 118 9.29 9.37 -10.56
CA PHE A 118 9.33 10.79 -10.84
C PHE A 118 9.45 11.54 -9.51
N LYS A 119 10.44 12.42 -9.39
CA LYS A 119 10.52 13.34 -8.27
C LYS A 119 9.65 14.56 -8.58
N ILE A 120 8.73 14.89 -7.67
CA ILE A 120 7.89 16.08 -7.82
C ILE A 120 8.65 17.26 -7.18
N GLU A 121 9.09 18.18 -8.03
CA GLU A 121 9.84 19.37 -7.64
C GLU A 121 8.97 20.62 -7.70
N HIS A 122 9.42 21.71 -7.08
CA HIS A 122 8.75 23.02 -7.12
C HIS A 122 7.26 22.98 -6.73
N ILE A 123 6.93 22.21 -5.69
CA ILE A 123 5.57 22.07 -5.17
C ILE A 123 5.04 23.45 -4.74
N SER A 124 3.98 23.90 -5.41
CA SER A 124 3.30 25.18 -5.17
C SER A 124 2.20 25.05 -4.10
N ARG A 125 1.54 23.89 -4.01
CA ARG A 125 0.50 23.60 -3.02
C ARG A 125 0.65 22.18 -2.51
N PHE A 126 0.68 22.01 -1.19
CA PHE A 126 0.62 20.71 -0.52
C PHE A 126 -0.34 20.82 0.66
N THR A 127 -1.54 20.25 0.52
CA THR A 127 -2.58 20.20 1.54
C THR A 127 -2.91 18.75 1.90
N GLU A 128 -3.83 18.56 2.85
CA GLU A 128 -4.37 17.25 3.21
C GLU A 128 -4.97 16.48 2.00
N TYR A 129 -5.38 17.17 0.93
CA TYR A 129 -6.06 16.56 -0.22
C TYR A 129 -5.40 16.83 -1.57
N CYS A 130 -4.33 17.63 -1.62
CA CYS A 130 -3.76 18.07 -2.88
C CYS A 130 -2.24 18.18 -2.84
N VAL A 131 -1.59 17.73 -3.92
CA VAL A 131 -0.20 18.06 -4.25
C VAL A 131 -0.17 18.67 -5.64
N GLU A 132 0.37 19.87 -5.76
CA GLU A 132 0.41 20.63 -6.99
C GLU A 132 1.80 21.23 -7.23
N SER A 133 2.24 21.21 -8.48
CA SER A 133 3.39 21.93 -9.01
C SER A 133 3.06 22.40 -10.43
N GLU A 134 3.97 23.12 -11.09
CA GLU A 134 3.75 23.70 -12.42
C GLU A 134 3.18 22.70 -13.46
N ASN A 135 3.64 21.46 -13.45
CA ASN A 135 3.27 20.44 -14.45
C ASN A 135 2.69 19.16 -13.83
N PHE A 136 2.24 19.21 -12.57
CA PHE A 136 1.72 18.05 -11.86
C PHE A 136 0.60 18.46 -10.90
N LEU A 137 -0.51 17.73 -10.94
CA LEU A 137 -1.64 17.83 -10.04
C LEU A 137 -2.00 16.44 -9.54
N TYR A 138 -2.15 16.32 -8.23
CA TYR A 138 -2.80 15.23 -7.55
C TYR A 138 -3.86 15.84 -6.63
N GLU A 139 -5.11 15.43 -6.75
CA GLU A 139 -6.19 15.99 -5.95
C GLU A 139 -7.26 14.95 -5.60
N LEU A 140 -7.59 14.88 -4.32
CA LEU A 140 -8.68 14.09 -3.75
C LEU A 140 -9.87 15.00 -3.48
N THR A 141 -11.05 14.63 -3.97
CA THR A 141 -12.30 15.37 -3.73
C THR A 141 -13.42 14.43 -3.32
N PRO A 142 -14.44 14.91 -2.58
CA PRO A 142 -15.71 14.20 -2.51
C PRO A 142 -16.26 13.93 -3.92
N ALA A 143 -17.08 12.89 -4.06
CA ALA A 143 -17.81 12.66 -5.31
C ALA A 143 -19.01 13.60 -5.43
N ASP A 144 -19.31 14.06 -6.65
CA ASP A 144 -20.42 14.98 -6.93
C ASP A 144 -21.79 14.26 -7.00
N SER A 145 -21.78 12.94 -7.16
CA SER A 145 -22.99 12.12 -7.27
C SER A 145 -22.85 10.79 -6.54
N ASN A 146 -23.95 10.30 -5.96
CA ASN A 146 -23.96 9.05 -5.18
C ASN A 146 -23.53 7.82 -6.01
N ASN A 147 -23.76 7.83 -7.33
CA ASN A 147 -23.38 6.71 -8.20
C ASN A 147 -21.87 6.68 -8.49
N GLU A 148 -21.15 7.77 -8.25
CA GLU A 148 -19.70 7.84 -8.42
C GLU A 148 -18.94 7.31 -7.20
N GLY A 149 -19.63 7.01 -6.10
CA GLY A 149 -19.04 6.55 -4.85
C GLY A 149 -18.86 7.70 -3.87
N PHE A 150 -17.92 7.60 -2.94
CA PHE A 150 -17.74 8.61 -1.88
C PHE A 150 -16.62 9.62 -2.18
N GLY A 151 -15.71 9.30 -3.11
CA GLY A 151 -14.57 10.17 -3.41
C GLY A 151 -14.03 9.96 -4.82
N LYS A 152 -13.31 10.97 -5.29
CA LYS A 152 -12.61 10.99 -6.58
C LYS A 152 -11.15 11.34 -6.36
N LEU A 153 -10.30 10.77 -7.20
CA LEU A 153 -8.90 11.15 -7.33
C LEU A 153 -8.65 11.60 -8.77
N VAL A 154 -8.02 12.76 -8.92
CA VAL A 154 -7.47 13.25 -10.19
C VAL A 154 -5.96 13.27 -10.09
N LEU A 155 -5.28 12.70 -11.09
CA LEU A 155 -3.83 12.80 -11.24
C LEU A 155 -3.51 13.21 -12.68
N ALA A 156 -2.94 14.40 -12.84
CA ALA A 156 -2.56 14.93 -14.13
C ALA A 156 -1.10 15.40 -14.11
N SER A 157 -0.35 15.09 -15.16
CA SER A 157 0.96 15.67 -15.39
C SER A 157 1.23 15.89 -16.86
N LYS A 158 2.04 16.90 -17.17
CA LYS A 158 2.52 17.16 -18.53
C LYS A 158 4.04 17.11 -18.56
N ASN A 159 4.61 16.39 -19.52
CA ASN A 159 6.04 16.30 -19.73
C ASN A 159 6.84 15.97 -18.44
N LEU A 160 6.29 15.09 -17.60
CA LEU A 160 6.88 14.74 -16.31
C LEU A 160 8.09 13.83 -16.55
N LYS A 161 9.27 14.29 -16.14
CA LYS A 161 10.53 13.59 -16.40
C LYS A 161 10.82 12.55 -15.33
N SER A 162 11.00 11.30 -15.74
CA SER A 162 11.36 10.20 -14.85
C SER A 162 12.85 10.17 -14.53
N HIS A 163 13.23 9.40 -13.51
CA HIS A 163 14.63 9.13 -13.18
C HIS A 163 15.40 8.43 -14.31
N SER A 164 14.72 7.68 -15.18
CA SER A 164 15.34 7.08 -16.36
C SER A 164 15.59 8.09 -17.50
N GLY A 165 15.13 9.33 -17.33
CA GLY A 165 15.31 10.43 -18.28
C GLY A 165 14.21 10.58 -19.31
N LYS A 166 13.19 9.72 -19.29
CA LYS A 166 12.03 9.75 -20.20
C LYS A 166 10.97 10.74 -19.71
N SER A 167 10.18 11.30 -20.62
CA SER A 167 9.08 12.19 -20.27
C SER A 167 7.72 11.54 -20.47
N PHE A 168 6.77 11.88 -19.59
CA PHE A 168 5.43 11.29 -19.57
C PHE A 168 4.33 12.36 -19.44
N ASP A 169 3.30 12.23 -20.26
CA ASP A 169 2.00 12.86 -20.03
C ASP A 169 1.10 11.85 -19.33
N ILE A 170 0.51 12.26 -18.21
CA ILE A 170 -0.32 11.41 -17.36
C ILE A 170 -1.65 12.11 -17.15
N ALA A 171 -2.75 11.40 -17.33
CA ALA A 171 -4.09 11.91 -17.06
C ALA A 171 -4.98 10.79 -16.56
N LEU A 172 -5.16 10.71 -15.25
CA LEU A 172 -5.85 9.62 -14.56
C LEU A 172 -6.95 10.15 -13.67
N ASN A 173 -7.99 9.34 -13.56
CA ASN A 173 -9.07 9.53 -12.61
C ASN A 173 -9.39 8.20 -11.94
N ALA A 174 -9.68 8.26 -10.64
CA ALA A 174 -10.27 7.14 -9.92
C ALA A 174 -11.52 7.57 -9.17
N SER A 175 -12.49 6.67 -9.08
CA SER A 175 -13.70 6.83 -8.28
C SER A 175 -13.77 5.75 -7.22
N PHE A 176 -13.94 6.14 -5.96
CA PHE A 176 -13.86 5.27 -4.78
C PHE A 176 -15.25 4.85 -4.32
N LYS A 177 -15.53 3.54 -4.33
CA LYS A 177 -16.88 3.01 -4.06
C LYS A 177 -17.03 2.52 -2.63
N SER A 178 -16.20 1.57 -2.23
CA SER A 178 -16.30 0.93 -0.92
C SER A 178 -14.93 0.82 -0.28
N GLY A 179 -14.84 1.34 0.95
CA GLY A 179 -13.62 1.36 1.73
C GLY A 179 -13.86 1.16 3.22
N PHE A 180 -12.80 0.75 3.90
CA PHE A 180 -12.82 0.46 5.32
C PHE A 180 -11.45 0.74 5.98
N LYS A 181 -11.49 0.88 7.30
CA LYS A 181 -10.32 0.84 8.18
C LYS A 181 -10.64 0.02 9.42
N ALA A 182 -9.72 -0.86 9.82
CA ALA A 182 -9.86 -1.64 11.05
C ALA A 182 -9.73 -0.72 12.28
N HIS A 183 -10.34 -1.07 13.41
CA HIS A 183 -10.20 -0.27 14.62
C HIS A 183 -8.74 -0.27 15.16
N PRO A 184 -8.29 0.83 15.81
CA PRO A 184 -9.07 2.03 16.12
C PRO A 184 -9.18 3.05 14.97
N ASP A 185 -8.19 3.10 14.07
CA ASP A 185 -8.13 4.02 12.91
C ASP A 185 -7.18 3.48 11.82
N GLY A 186 -7.27 2.19 11.51
CA GLY A 186 -6.34 1.48 10.63
C GLY A 186 -4.94 1.31 11.19
N SER A 187 -4.70 1.70 12.45
CA SER A 187 -3.37 1.91 13.01
C SER A 187 -2.96 0.85 14.04
N SER A 188 -1.82 0.20 13.81
CA SER A 188 -1.04 -0.52 14.83
C SER A 188 0.00 0.42 15.46
N ILE A 189 0.30 0.26 16.75
CA ILE A 189 1.14 1.17 17.52
C ILE A 189 2.42 0.47 17.98
N TYR A 190 3.56 1.11 17.73
CA TYR A 190 4.88 0.71 18.20
C TYR A 190 5.31 1.64 19.32
N THR A 191 5.64 1.09 20.49
CA THR A 191 6.12 1.85 21.65
C THR A 191 7.54 1.45 21.99
N ASP A 192 8.48 2.39 21.82
CA ASP A 192 9.89 2.17 22.10
C ASP A 192 10.17 2.14 23.61
N LYS A 193 10.96 1.13 24.03
CA LYS A 193 11.46 0.96 25.39
C LYS A 193 12.13 2.21 25.98
N HIS A 194 12.92 2.92 25.17
CA HIS A 194 13.83 3.96 25.66
C HIS A 194 13.21 5.35 25.75
N ASN A 195 12.19 5.66 24.94
CA ASN A 195 11.67 7.03 24.82
C ASN A 195 10.15 7.16 24.99
N LYS A 196 9.41 6.07 25.26
CA LYS A 196 7.92 6.05 25.27
C LYS A 196 7.28 6.71 24.02
N SER A 197 8.05 6.92 22.96
CA SER A 197 7.58 7.49 21.71
C SER A 197 6.70 6.45 21.04
N ARG A 198 5.47 6.85 20.70
CA ARG A 198 4.53 6.02 19.95
C ARG A 198 4.71 6.32 18.47
N LYS A 199 4.93 5.27 17.69
CA LYS A 199 4.98 5.29 16.23
C LYS A 199 3.83 4.44 15.70
N ILE A 200 3.44 4.66 14.45
CA ILE A 200 2.28 3.99 13.87
C ILE A 200 2.63 3.28 12.57
N MET A 201 1.89 2.21 12.32
CA MET A 201 1.66 1.64 11.00
C MET A 201 0.17 1.73 10.73
N ARG A 202 -0.22 2.58 9.79
CA ARG A 202 -1.62 2.82 9.42
C ARG A 202 -1.90 2.29 8.02
N HIS A 203 -3.03 1.63 7.84
CA HIS A 203 -3.57 1.29 6.53
C HIS A 203 -5.06 1.61 6.46
N VAL A 204 -5.46 2.26 5.36
CA VAL A 204 -6.85 2.46 4.97
C VAL A 204 -7.06 1.93 3.57
N PHE A 205 -8.12 1.14 3.37
CA PHE A 205 -8.32 0.39 2.15
C PHE A 205 -9.61 0.80 1.45
N VAL A 206 -9.56 0.88 0.12
CA VAL A 206 -10.71 1.05 -0.76
C VAL A 206 -10.70 -0.10 -1.78
N PRO A 207 -11.13 -1.31 -1.38
CA PRO A 207 -11.10 -2.50 -2.23
C PRO A 207 -11.81 -2.35 -3.56
N LYS A 208 -12.89 -1.54 -3.63
CA LYS A 208 -13.59 -1.28 -4.88
C LYS A 208 -13.42 0.16 -5.34
N SER A 209 -12.68 0.31 -6.42
CA SER A 209 -12.55 1.56 -7.16
C SER A 209 -12.72 1.33 -8.67
N THR A 210 -13.02 2.40 -9.39
CA THR A 210 -13.02 2.44 -10.87
C THR A 210 -11.91 3.38 -11.31
N PHE A 211 -11.09 2.96 -12.28
CA PHE A 211 -9.95 3.71 -12.80
C PHE A 211 -10.12 3.97 -14.29
N SER A 212 -9.87 5.21 -14.70
CA SER A 212 -9.84 5.61 -16.12
C SER A 212 -8.68 6.56 -16.36
N GLY A 213 -8.15 6.58 -17.57
CA GLY A 213 -7.12 7.54 -17.94
C GLY A 213 -6.12 7.03 -18.93
N SER A 214 -5.02 7.76 -19.06
CA SER A 214 -3.94 7.39 -19.97
C SER A 214 -2.57 7.82 -19.46
N PHE A 215 -1.57 7.11 -19.95
CA PHE A 215 -0.16 7.51 -19.85
C PHE A 215 0.42 7.49 -21.25
N LYS A 216 1.15 8.53 -21.62
CA LYS A 216 1.83 8.66 -22.90
C LYS A 216 3.29 8.97 -22.65
N THR A 217 4.20 8.30 -23.35
CA THR A 217 5.63 8.57 -23.29
C THR A 217 6.13 9.07 -24.64
N GLU A 218 7.31 9.70 -24.66
CA GLU A 218 7.97 10.13 -25.89
C GLU A 218 8.12 8.95 -26.88
N GLN A 219 7.89 9.20 -28.17
CA GLN A 219 7.95 8.17 -29.22
C GLN A 219 9.30 7.43 -29.19
N GLY A 220 9.26 6.13 -28.92
CA GLY A 220 10.44 5.25 -29.02
C GLY A 220 10.57 4.16 -27.95
N SER A 221 9.85 4.26 -26.82
CA SER A 221 9.86 3.24 -25.77
C SER A 221 8.46 2.66 -25.52
N PRO A 222 8.25 1.33 -25.60
CA PRO A 222 6.97 0.73 -25.26
C PRO A 222 6.72 0.68 -23.74
N PRO A 223 5.45 0.79 -23.29
CA PRO A 223 4.28 1.17 -24.10
C PRO A 223 4.30 2.68 -24.39
N ALA A 224 4.23 3.03 -25.69
CA ALA A 224 4.23 4.43 -26.12
C ALA A 224 2.98 5.18 -25.61
N GLN A 225 1.87 4.45 -25.44
CA GLN A 225 0.60 4.94 -24.94
C GLN A 225 -0.20 3.77 -24.33
N CYS A 226 -0.77 4.00 -23.16
CA CYS A 226 -1.76 3.12 -22.53
C CYS A 226 -3.02 3.93 -22.25
N GLU A 227 -4.18 3.33 -22.49
CA GLU A 227 -5.49 3.90 -22.17
C GLU A 227 -6.31 2.90 -21.37
N PHE A 228 -7.03 3.42 -20.39
CA PHE A 228 -7.86 2.66 -19.46
C PHE A 228 -9.24 3.30 -19.42
N ASP A 229 -10.26 2.49 -19.63
CA ASP A 229 -11.66 2.93 -19.57
C ASP A 229 -12.41 2.12 -18.49
N ALA A 230 -12.70 2.79 -17.39
CA ALA A 230 -13.49 2.29 -16.27
C ALA A 230 -13.07 0.89 -15.77
N VAL A 231 -11.76 0.68 -15.65
CA VAL A 231 -11.20 -0.61 -15.23
C VAL A 231 -11.26 -0.76 -13.70
N PRO A 232 -11.35 -1.99 -13.18
CA PRO A 232 -11.27 -2.25 -11.73
C PRO A 232 -9.98 -1.71 -11.11
N GLY A 233 -10.10 -1.14 -9.91
CA GLY A 233 -8.96 -0.71 -9.11
C GLY A 233 -9.16 -0.87 -7.61
N LEU A 234 -8.06 -0.72 -6.88
CA LEU A 234 -7.96 -0.75 -5.42
C LEU A 234 -7.11 0.46 -5.00
N PHE A 235 -7.59 1.24 -4.04
CA PHE A 235 -6.82 2.34 -3.46
C PHE A 235 -6.41 2.02 -2.02
N ILE A 236 -5.19 2.38 -1.65
CA ILE A 236 -4.61 2.17 -0.32
C ILE A 236 -3.93 3.46 0.12
N GLU A 237 -4.33 3.96 1.28
CA GLU A 237 -3.57 4.96 2.03
C GLU A 237 -2.79 4.24 3.12
N ALA A 238 -1.50 4.57 3.27
CA ALA A 238 -0.68 3.99 4.32
C ALA A 238 0.31 5.00 4.92
N VAL A 239 0.42 4.99 6.25
CA VAL A 239 1.41 5.76 7.00
C VAL A 239 2.32 4.80 7.76
N GLN A 240 3.62 4.96 7.56
CA GLN A 240 4.66 4.27 8.30
C GLN A 240 5.52 5.29 9.06
N GLY A 241 5.35 5.36 10.37
CA GLY A 241 6.08 6.27 11.26
C GLY A 241 7.45 5.76 11.74
N LEU A 242 8.04 4.80 11.02
CA LEU A 242 9.34 4.19 11.33
C LEU A 242 10.02 3.68 10.05
N SER A 243 11.31 3.38 10.09
CA SER A 243 11.96 2.75 8.93
C SER A 243 11.41 1.35 8.68
N PRO A 244 11.28 0.89 7.42
CA PRO A 244 10.65 -0.40 7.09
C PRO A 244 11.27 -1.57 7.86
N ASN A 245 12.60 -1.59 7.95
CA ASN A 245 13.35 -2.63 8.66
C ASN A 245 13.23 -2.60 10.19
N LYS A 246 12.65 -1.55 10.77
CA LYS A 246 12.27 -1.52 12.19
C LYS A 246 10.81 -1.89 12.40
N ALA A 247 9.96 -1.66 11.39
CA ALA A 247 8.55 -2.03 11.44
C ALA A 247 8.35 -3.54 11.36
N ALA A 248 8.95 -4.16 10.34
CA ALA A 248 8.61 -5.52 9.99
C ALA A 248 9.80 -6.32 9.48
N SER A 249 9.73 -7.63 9.69
CA SER A 249 10.64 -8.63 9.12
C SER A 249 10.16 -9.16 7.77
N ARG A 250 8.84 -9.17 7.55
CA ARG A 250 8.18 -9.64 6.32
C ARG A 250 6.83 -8.97 6.11
N TRP A 251 6.39 -8.88 4.86
CA TRP A 251 5.09 -8.41 4.45
C TRP A 251 4.50 -9.32 3.37
N ASN A 252 3.19 -9.53 3.41
CA ASN A 252 2.42 -10.08 2.30
C ASN A 252 1.32 -9.09 1.92
N PHE A 253 1.08 -8.94 0.62
CA PHE A 253 -0.02 -8.19 0.07
C PHE A 253 -0.70 -9.02 -1.01
N ALA A 254 -2.01 -8.92 -1.09
CA ALA A 254 -2.76 -9.48 -2.19
C ALA A 254 -3.95 -8.60 -2.53
N CYS A 255 -4.31 -8.55 -3.80
CA CYS A 255 -5.61 -8.08 -4.23
C CYS A 255 -6.19 -8.99 -5.31
N PHE A 256 -7.52 -9.01 -5.39
CA PHE A 256 -8.25 -9.59 -6.51
C PHE A 256 -9.21 -8.55 -7.04
N LEU A 257 -9.12 -8.26 -8.35
CA LEU A 257 -9.86 -7.21 -9.02
C LEU A 257 -10.74 -7.81 -10.12
N SER A 258 -12.05 -7.70 -9.98
CA SER A 258 -13.02 -8.03 -11.02
C SER A 258 -13.98 -6.85 -11.29
N ARG A 259 -14.87 -7.02 -12.27
CA ARG A 259 -15.89 -6.00 -12.58
C ARG A 259 -16.80 -5.72 -11.39
N GLU A 260 -17.13 -6.72 -10.59
CA GLU A 260 -18.08 -6.60 -9.48
C GLU A 260 -17.42 -6.56 -8.11
N LEU A 261 -16.32 -7.28 -7.92
CA LEU A 261 -15.66 -7.46 -6.63
C LEU A 261 -14.26 -6.86 -6.63
N GLY A 262 -13.88 -6.33 -5.48
CA GLY A 262 -12.52 -6.00 -5.12
C GLY A 262 -12.18 -6.64 -3.79
N PHE A 263 -11.08 -7.37 -3.74
CA PHE A 263 -10.54 -7.93 -2.51
C PHE A 263 -9.16 -7.33 -2.25
N VAL A 264 -8.85 -7.10 -0.98
CA VAL A 264 -7.53 -6.71 -0.51
C VAL A 264 -7.17 -7.52 0.72
N GLY A 265 -5.92 -7.92 0.80
CA GLY A 265 -5.30 -8.48 1.99
C GLY A 265 -3.92 -7.86 2.19
N MET A 266 -3.64 -7.48 3.43
CA MET A 266 -2.36 -6.95 3.87
C MET A 266 -1.95 -7.66 5.14
N GLU A 267 -0.72 -8.16 5.19
CA GLU A 267 -0.13 -8.79 6.34
C GLU A 267 1.29 -8.32 6.55
N PHE A 268 1.68 -8.08 7.79
CA PHE A 268 3.07 -7.89 8.15
C PHE A 268 3.39 -8.60 9.45
N THR A 269 4.64 -9.06 9.60
CA THR A 269 5.17 -9.56 10.87
C THR A 269 6.16 -8.55 11.40
N THR A 270 5.98 -8.14 12.67
CA THR A 270 6.91 -7.22 13.32
C THR A 270 8.31 -7.82 13.48
N THR A 271 9.31 -6.99 13.72
CA THR A 271 10.65 -7.46 14.06
C THR A 271 10.69 -8.12 15.46
N ALA A 272 11.80 -8.80 15.78
CA ALA A 272 12.01 -9.40 17.09
C ALA A 272 11.89 -8.39 18.25
N ASP A 273 12.27 -7.13 18.04
CA ASP A 273 12.14 -6.05 19.04
C ASP A 273 10.68 -5.82 19.46
N TYR A 274 9.73 -6.18 18.60
CA TYR A 274 8.29 -5.98 18.79
C TYR A 274 7.53 -7.30 18.85
N GLY A 275 8.21 -8.39 19.22
CA GLY A 275 7.59 -9.67 19.57
C GLY A 275 7.22 -10.58 18.40
N LYS A 276 7.66 -10.28 17.16
CA LYS A 276 7.32 -11.06 15.96
C LYS A 276 5.82 -11.28 15.77
N THR A 277 5.02 -10.27 16.10
CA THR A 277 3.57 -10.34 15.95
C THR A 277 3.20 -10.20 14.48
N THR A 278 2.46 -11.17 13.95
CA THR A 278 1.84 -11.06 12.63
C THR A 278 0.50 -10.35 12.77
N VAL A 279 0.23 -9.41 11.87
CA VAL A 279 -1.04 -8.69 11.77
C VAL A 279 -1.56 -8.88 10.36
N THR A 280 -2.77 -9.42 10.24
CA THR A 280 -3.47 -9.62 8.97
C THR A 280 -4.71 -8.73 8.93
N VAL A 281 -4.92 -8.06 7.81
CA VAL A 281 -6.16 -7.32 7.49
C VAL A 281 -6.60 -7.69 6.10
N THR A 282 -7.83 -8.14 5.95
CA THR A 282 -8.44 -8.37 4.65
C THR A 282 -9.80 -7.70 4.56
N GLY A 283 -10.23 -7.42 3.35
CA GLY A 283 -11.57 -6.89 3.12
C GLY A 283 -12.05 -7.14 1.69
N LEU A 284 -13.37 -7.29 1.59
CA LEU A 284 -14.09 -7.52 0.36
C LEU A 284 -15.08 -6.37 0.12
N GLY A 285 -14.97 -5.73 -1.03
CA GLY A 285 -15.83 -4.63 -1.45
C GLY A 285 -16.49 -4.89 -2.80
N SER A 286 -17.67 -4.31 -2.99
CA SER A 286 -18.40 -4.23 -4.25
C SER A 286 -18.92 -2.80 -4.45
N ASN A 287 -19.71 -2.59 -5.51
CA ASN A 287 -20.43 -1.34 -5.73
C ASN A 287 -21.52 -1.08 -4.66
N GLU A 288 -21.94 -2.12 -3.93
CA GLU A 288 -22.96 -2.02 -2.87
C GLU A 288 -22.36 -1.67 -1.50
N GLY A 289 -21.04 -1.80 -1.35
CA GLY A 289 -20.36 -1.52 -0.08
C GLY A 289 -19.27 -2.54 0.25
N VAL A 290 -18.80 -2.48 1.50
CA VAL A 290 -17.88 -3.49 2.06
C VAL A 290 -18.72 -4.63 2.63
N SER A 291 -18.55 -5.84 2.12
CA SER A 291 -19.33 -7.02 2.53
C SER A 291 -18.63 -7.87 3.60
N ALA A 292 -17.31 -7.78 3.69
CA ALA A 292 -16.55 -8.45 4.75
C ALA A 292 -15.26 -7.70 5.09
N VAL A 293 -14.88 -7.74 6.37
CA VAL A 293 -13.58 -7.31 6.88
C VAL A 293 -13.12 -8.32 7.91
N TYR A 294 -11.90 -8.81 7.77
CA TYR A 294 -11.24 -9.65 8.74
C TYR A 294 -9.94 -8.99 9.20
N ALA A 295 -9.70 -9.02 10.51
CA ALA A 295 -8.45 -8.56 11.08
C ALA A 295 -8.04 -9.48 12.22
N SER A 296 -6.78 -9.89 12.25
CA SER A 296 -6.27 -10.77 13.29
C SER A 296 -4.81 -10.50 13.60
N SER A 297 -4.47 -10.73 14.87
CA SER A 297 -3.08 -10.87 15.37
C SER A 297 -2.95 -12.11 16.26
N ASP A 298 -3.90 -13.04 16.12
CA ASP A 298 -3.90 -14.32 16.83
C ASP A 298 -2.71 -15.16 16.36
N PRO A 299 -1.90 -15.74 17.27
CA PRO A 299 -0.74 -16.54 16.89
C PRO A 299 -1.07 -17.82 16.11
N ASP A 300 -2.34 -18.22 15.99
CA ASP A 300 -2.77 -19.34 15.15
C ASP A 300 -2.43 -19.07 13.66
N PRO A 301 -1.59 -19.92 13.02
CA PRO A 301 -1.25 -19.78 11.61
C PRO A 301 -2.45 -19.75 10.66
N GLU A 302 -3.58 -20.37 11.00
CA GLU A 302 -4.80 -20.34 10.16
C GLU A 302 -5.48 -18.96 10.14
N SER A 303 -5.08 -18.06 11.04
CA SER A 303 -5.53 -16.65 11.06
C SER A 303 -4.76 -15.75 10.09
N HIS A 304 -3.78 -16.29 9.38
CA HIS A 304 -2.78 -15.55 8.62
C HIS A 304 -2.65 -16.09 7.20
N PHE A 305 -1.87 -15.39 6.37
CA PHE A 305 -1.53 -15.85 5.03
C PHE A 305 -0.68 -17.13 5.14
N ALA A 306 -1.07 -18.17 4.42
CA ALA A 306 -0.30 -19.41 4.36
C ALA A 306 0.40 -19.53 3.01
N HIS A 307 1.73 -19.60 3.02
CA HIS A 307 2.53 -19.99 1.85
C HIS A 307 2.42 -21.51 1.69
N LEU A 308 1.49 -21.96 0.84
CA LEU A 308 1.16 -23.38 0.66
C LEU A 308 2.31 -24.18 0.03
N SER A 309 3.08 -23.53 -0.83
CA SER A 309 4.33 -24.05 -1.38
C SER A 309 5.31 -22.91 -1.61
N THR A 310 6.61 -23.21 -1.58
CA THR A 310 7.67 -22.21 -1.76
C THR A 310 8.75 -22.68 -2.74
N ILE A 311 9.46 -21.72 -3.32
CA ILE A 311 10.63 -21.92 -4.17
C ILE A 311 11.83 -21.21 -3.52
N LYS A 312 12.97 -21.91 -3.47
CA LYS A 312 14.23 -21.31 -3.00
C LYS A 312 14.79 -20.36 -4.06
N ASP A 313 15.03 -19.12 -3.68
CA ASP A 313 15.83 -18.19 -4.45
C ASP A 313 17.31 -18.34 -4.08
N ASN A 314 18.11 -18.86 -5.01
CA ASN A 314 19.53 -19.15 -4.76
C ASN A 314 20.40 -17.89 -4.59
N ASP A 315 20.01 -16.72 -5.09
CA ASP A 315 20.79 -15.50 -4.87
C ASP A 315 20.44 -14.84 -3.54
N SER A 316 19.14 -14.79 -3.23
CA SER A 316 18.64 -14.11 -2.04
C SER A 316 18.68 -15.00 -0.80
N ASN A 317 18.64 -16.32 -0.99
CA ASN A 317 18.39 -17.36 0.02
C ASN A 317 17.00 -17.31 0.66
N TRP A 318 16.05 -16.52 0.13
CA TRP A 318 14.67 -16.54 0.58
C TRP A 318 13.87 -17.69 -0.04
N ASP A 319 12.92 -18.19 0.72
CA ASP A 319 11.90 -19.14 0.25
C ASP A 319 10.63 -18.33 -0.05
N TYR A 320 10.39 -18.04 -1.32
CA TYR A 320 9.25 -17.22 -1.76
C TYR A 320 8.08 -18.11 -2.17
N PRO A 321 6.82 -17.65 -2.03
CA PRO A 321 5.66 -18.52 -2.27
C PRO A 321 5.46 -18.83 -3.76
N SER A 322 5.18 -20.09 -4.07
CA SER A 322 4.62 -20.54 -5.35
C SER A 322 3.12 -20.81 -5.28
N ALA A 323 2.55 -20.88 -4.08
CA ALA A 323 1.11 -20.97 -3.84
C ALA A 323 0.76 -20.29 -2.51
N ILE A 324 -0.45 -19.71 -2.42
CA ILE A 324 -0.87 -18.96 -1.23
C ILE A 324 -2.35 -19.15 -0.90
N LYS A 325 -2.67 -19.22 0.39
CA LYS A 325 -4.03 -19.19 0.95
C LYS A 325 -4.17 -17.97 1.86
N ILE A 326 -5.26 -17.23 1.71
CA ILE A 326 -5.47 -15.94 2.37
C ILE A 326 -6.86 -15.92 3.03
N PRO A 327 -6.98 -15.68 4.35
CA PRO A 327 -8.30 -15.55 5.00
C PRO A 327 -9.05 -14.33 4.49
N VAL A 328 -10.37 -14.39 4.41
CA VAL A 328 -11.20 -13.33 3.81
C VAL A 328 -12.13 -12.70 4.84
N GLU A 329 -12.96 -13.51 5.47
CA GLU A 329 -13.97 -13.07 6.46
C GLU A 329 -13.65 -13.63 7.84
N ASP A 330 -13.06 -14.81 7.86
CA ASP A 330 -12.63 -15.58 9.02
C ASP A 330 -11.52 -16.54 8.61
N SER A 331 -11.13 -17.41 9.53
CA SER A 331 -10.13 -18.46 9.32
C SER A 331 -10.71 -19.72 8.63
N PHE A 332 -11.85 -19.63 7.93
CA PHE A 332 -12.47 -20.76 7.19
C PHE A 332 -12.80 -20.41 5.73
N HIS A 333 -12.90 -19.12 5.40
CA HIS A 333 -13.16 -18.62 4.06
C HIS A 333 -11.90 -18.00 3.47
N TYR A 334 -11.46 -18.48 2.30
CA TYR A 334 -10.17 -18.10 1.75
C TYR A 334 -10.22 -17.68 0.29
N LEU A 335 -9.28 -16.81 -0.09
CA LEU A 335 -8.77 -16.71 -1.45
C LEU A 335 -7.55 -17.62 -1.55
N GLU A 336 -7.59 -18.59 -2.46
CA GLU A 336 -6.52 -19.55 -2.68
C GLU A 336 -6.00 -19.44 -4.11
N LEU A 337 -4.68 -19.41 -4.25
CA LEU A 337 -3.97 -19.34 -5.52
C LEU A 337 -2.90 -20.44 -5.54
N ASP A 338 -3.21 -21.56 -6.18
CA ASP A 338 -2.39 -22.78 -6.17
C ASP A 338 -1.12 -22.70 -7.02
N SER A 339 -1.03 -21.70 -7.90
CA SER A 339 0.11 -21.51 -8.78
C SER A 339 0.32 -20.03 -9.05
N LEU A 340 1.20 -19.41 -8.28
CA LEU A 340 1.57 -18.02 -8.43
C LEU A 340 2.51 -17.81 -9.60
N ARG A 341 2.19 -16.84 -10.45
CA ARG A 341 3.02 -16.47 -11.61
C ARG A 341 3.87 -15.26 -11.28
N LEU A 342 5.15 -15.50 -11.04
CA LEU A 342 6.11 -14.45 -10.72
C LEU A 342 6.29 -13.53 -11.94
N VAL A 343 5.95 -12.25 -11.79
CA VAL A 343 6.17 -11.22 -12.82
C VAL A 343 7.43 -10.43 -12.55
N ASN A 344 7.71 -10.12 -11.29
CA ASN A 344 8.91 -9.39 -10.92
C ASN A 344 9.53 -9.90 -9.63
N ARG A 345 10.85 -9.70 -9.55
CA ARG A 345 11.68 -9.98 -8.39
C ARG A 345 12.65 -8.81 -8.22
N TYR A 346 12.63 -8.18 -7.06
CA TYR A 346 13.47 -7.01 -6.76
C TYR A 346 14.39 -7.27 -5.58
N ASP A 347 15.66 -6.95 -5.76
CA ASP A 347 16.57 -6.66 -4.65
C ASP A 347 16.40 -5.19 -4.29
N ILE A 348 15.65 -4.93 -3.20
CA ILE A 348 15.29 -3.56 -2.81
C ILE A 348 16.55 -2.72 -2.53
N LEU A 349 17.63 -3.32 -2.02
CA LEU A 349 18.87 -2.56 -1.76
C LEU A 349 19.52 -2.07 -3.05
N SER A 350 19.46 -2.89 -4.10
CA SER A 350 20.01 -2.56 -5.41
C SER A 350 19.26 -1.43 -6.11
N GLU A 351 18.01 -1.18 -5.73
CA GLU A 351 17.20 -0.05 -6.21
C GLU A 351 17.41 1.25 -5.40
N LEU A 352 17.99 1.17 -4.20
CA LEU A 352 18.20 2.36 -3.35
C LEU A 352 19.39 3.22 -3.80
N PRO A 353 19.30 4.56 -3.63
CA PRO A 353 20.44 5.45 -3.79
C PRO A 353 21.62 5.05 -2.89
N GLY A 354 22.86 5.27 -3.37
CA GLY A 354 24.08 4.73 -2.74
C GLY A 354 24.30 5.11 -1.28
N VAL A 355 23.91 6.32 -0.85
CA VAL A 355 24.04 6.74 0.57
C VAL A 355 23.09 5.95 1.47
N VAL A 356 21.84 5.77 1.04
CA VAL A 356 20.82 5.01 1.79
C VAL A 356 21.20 3.53 1.82
N ARG A 357 21.64 2.98 0.67
CA ARG A 357 22.10 1.59 0.56
C ARG A 357 23.21 1.27 1.56
N LYS A 358 24.22 2.14 1.69
CA LYS A 358 25.33 1.94 2.65
C LYS A 358 24.87 1.90 4.10
N ILE A 359 23.92 2.78 4.47
CA ILE A 359 23.35 2.79 5.82
C ILE A 359 22.65 1.45 6.09
N VAL A 360 21.82 0.98 5.16
CA VAL A 360 21.06 -0.27 5.34
C VAL A 360 21.96 -1.50 5.32
N GLN A 361 22.94 -1.56 4.40
CA GLN A 361 23.93 -2.65 4.33
C GLN A 361 24.80 -2.77 5.59
N SER A 362 24.97 -1.68 6.35
CA SER A 362 25.71 -1.72 7.61
C SER A 362 24.96 -2.46 8.74
N ILE A 363 23.66 -2.70 8.56
CA ILE A 363 22.83 -3.37 9.56
C ILE A 363 22.80 -4.87 9.25
N ALA A 364 23.35 -5.66 10.16
CA ALA A 364 23.44 -7.11 10.02
C ALA A 364 22.04 -7.76 9.88
N GLY A 365 21.88 -8.63 8.89
CA GLY A 365 20.66 -9.42 8.66
C GLY A 365 19.56 -8.70 7.89
N ILE A 366 19.79 -7.49 7.36
CA ILE A 366 18.85 -6.83 6.44
C ILE A 366 19.18 -7.25 5.01
N LYS A 367 18.25 -7.97 4.37
CA LYS A 367 18.37 -8.42 2.97
C LYS A 367 16.99 -8.36 2.28
N PRO A 368 16.50 -7.15 1.95
CA PRO A 368 15.13 -6.96 1.51
C PRO A 368 14.91 -7.38 0.06
N TYR A 369 13.98 -8.31 -0.16
CA TYR A 369 13.56 -8.76 -1.48
C TYR A 369 12.04 -8.70 -1.60
N LEU A 370 11.55 -8.26 -2.75
CA LEU A 370 10.14 -8.26 -3.11
C LEU A 370 9.92 -9.22 -4.28
N TYR A 371 8.99 -10.14 -4.11
CA TYR A 371 8.49 -11.03 -5.16
C TYR A 371 7.06 -10.61 -5.49
N GLN A 372 6.81 -10.25 -6.74
CA GLN A 372 5.50 -9.81 -7.22
C GLN A 372 4.97 -10.80 -8.25
N TYR A 373 3.69 -11.13 -8.10
CA TYR A 373 2.94 -12.05 -8.93
C TYR A 373 1.72 -11.33 -9.50
N CYS A 374 1.32 -11.73 -10.71
CA CYS A 374 0.11 -11.23 -11.33
C CYS A 374 -0.45 -12.30 -12.26
N GLN A 375 -1.75 -12.54 -12.23
CA GLN A 375 -2.38 -13.58 -13.05
C GLN A 375 -3.89 -13.39 -13.12
N ARG A 376 -4.52 -14.00 -14.13
CA ARG A 376 -5.96 -14.24 -14.09
C ARG A 376 -6.30 -15.19 -12.95
N ALA A 377 -7.41 -14.94 -12.30
CA ALA A 377 -7.92 -15.76 -11.20
C ALA A 377 -9.45 -15.74 -11.19
N SER A 378 -10.02 -16.72 -10.49
CA SER A 378 -11.46 -16.77 -10.19
C SER A 378 -11.65 -16.73 -8.69
N PHE A 379 -12.57 -15.90 -8.21
CA PHE A 379 -12.87 -15.79 -6.79
C PHE A 379 -14.34 -15.44 -6.59
N ARG A 380 -15.04 -16.23 -5.76
CA ARG A 380 -16.49 -16.09 -5.49
C ARG A 380 -17.34 -16.02 -6.77
N GLY A 381 -17.02 -16.86 -7.75
CA GLY A 381 -17.72 -16.92 -9.04
C GLY A 381 -17.47 -15.72 -9.96
N GLN A 382 -16.50 -14.86 -9.64
CA GLN A 382 -16.08 -13.76 -10.48
C GLN A 382 -14.74 -14.07 -11.15
N GLU A 383 -14.62 -13.74 -12.43
CA GLU A 383 -13.35 -13.75 -13.15
C GLU A 383 -12.66 -12.39 -13.04
N GLY A 384 -11.37 -12.40 -12.72
CA GLY A 384 -10.62 -11.18 -12.46
C GLY A 384 -9.12 -11.37 -12.58
N VAL A 385 -8.39 -10.47 -11.94
CA VAL A 385 -6.92 -10.50 -11.85
C VAL A 385 -6.53 -10.51 -10.39
N ALA A 386 -5.64 -11.43 -10.02
CA ALA A 386 -4.97 -11.42 -8.72
C ALA A 386 -3.58 -10.80 -8.87
N ILE A 387 -3.23 -9.88 -7.96
CA ILE A 387 -1.89 -9.34 -7.79
C ILE A 387 -1.46 -9.71 -6.38
N VAL A 388 -0.28 -10.31 -6.23
CA VAL A 388 0.26 -10.75 -4.94
C VAL A 388 1.69 -10.25 -4.81
N GLU A 389 2.06 -9.85 -3.61
CA GLU A 389 3.41 -9.41 -3.27
C GLU A 389 3.85 -10.07 -1.96
N SER A 390 5.06 -10.60 -1.95
CA SER A 390 5.71 -11.10 -0.74
C SER A 390 7.06 -10.41 -0.58
N THR A 391 7.21 -9.67 0.51
CA THR A 391 8.43 -8.96 0.85
C THR A 391 9.07 -9.61 2.06
N PHE A 392 10.35 -9.95 1.94
CA PHE A 392 11.19 -10.38 3.05
C PHE A 392 12.17 -9.26 3.33
N ILE A 393 12.41 -8.90 4.59
CA ILE A 393 13.21 -7.73 4.97
C ILE A 393 14.41 -8.14 5.83
N THR A 394 14.17 -8.90 6.90
CA THR A 394 15.21 -9.26 7.87
C THR A 394 15.30 -10.77 8.04
N THR A 395 16.51 -11.33 7.99
CA THR A 395 16.78 -12.77 8.15
C THR A 395 16.82 -13.24 9.59
N HIS A 396 16.76 -12.32 10.55
CA HIS A 396 16.68 -12.65 11.97
C HIS A 396 15.24 -13.03 12.30
N ASP A 397 14.93 -14.31 12.10
CA ASP A 397 13.90 -14.98 12.87
C ASP A 397 14.44 -15.21 14.28
#